data_AF-A0A820K2L2-F1
#
_entry.id   AF-A0A820K2L2-F1
#
_cell.length_a   1.000
_cell.length_b   1.000
_cell.length_c   1.000
_cell.angle_alpha   90.00
_cell.angle_beta   90.00
_cell.angle_gamma   90.00
#
_symmetry.space_group_name_H-M   'P 1'
#
loop_
_entity.id
_entity.type
_entity.pdbx_description
1 polymer ?
#
loop_
_entity_poly.entity_id
_entity_poly.type
_entity_poly.pdbx_seq_one_letter_code
_entity_poly.pdbx_strand_id
1 'polypeptide(L)'
;HPKRDQLLTKTQQLGLKYLEEFEQKIPREEMTQMETILVREITAIDDQLKAEIVGSYRRGAKASSDIDVLVTHSSATKLPSLLHKIVDILTKKVQFVTDTISIGDSKFMGVCQLDSSKLHRRIDIRVFPSEQYHCALLYFTGNDQLNRHMRIVAQEQGYKLNEYSIQKVGSTGVL
;
A
#
# COMPACT_ATOMS: atom_id res chain seq x y z
N HIS A 1 32.80 -4.79 22.99
CA HIS A 1 31.57 -4.04 22.68
C HIS A 1 30.87 -4.71 21.52
N PRO A 2 29.60 -5.17 21.65
CA PRO A 2 28.87 -5.68 20.49
C PRO A 2 28.74 -4.55 19.47
N LYS A 3 28.96 -4.85 18.19
CA LYS A 3 28.89 -3.87 17.10
C LYS A 3 27.48 -3.28 17.07
N ARG A 4 27.37 -1.94 17.02
CA ARG A 4 26.12 -1.15 17.06
C ARG A 4 25.00 -1.71 16.16
N ASP A 5 25.35 -2.35 15.05
CA ASP A 5 24.42 -2.88 14.06
C ASP A 5 23.60 -4.10 14.53
N GLN A 6 24.00 -4.80 15.61
CA GLN A 6 23.30 -5.97 16.14
C GLN A 6 22.15 -5.62 17.12
N LEU A 7 21.96 -4.35 17.46
CA LEU A 7 20.89 -3.89 18.37
C LEU A 7 19.61 -3.47 17.65
N LEU A 8 19.64 -3.40 16.31
CA LEU A 8 18.55 -2.87 15.51
C LEU A 8 17.81 -3.99 14.77
N THR A 9 16.49 -3.88 14.74
CA THR A 9 15.65 -4.69 13.86
C THR A 9 15.94 -4.37 12.39
N LYS A 10 15.65 -5.30 11.48
CA LYS A 10 15.79 -5.09 10.03
C LYS A 10 15.07 -3.82 9.56
N THR A 11 13.87 -3.56 10.10
CA THR A 11 13.10 -2.35 9.80
C THR A 11 13.85 -1.08 10.21
N GLN A 12 14.45 -1.06 11.41
CA GLN A 12 15.25 0.09 11.88
C GLN A 12 16.52 0.26 11.05
N GLN A 13 17.18 -0.82 10.65
CA GLN A 13 18.36 -0.76 9.78
C GLN A 13 18.02 -0.14 8.42
N LEU A 14 16.91 -0.55 7.78
CA LEU A 14 16.45 0.05 6.53
C LEU A 14 16.02 1.51 6.72
N GLY A 15 15.36 1.84 7.83
CA GLY A 15 15.00 3.21 8.18
C GLY A 15 16.22 4.12 8.35
N LEU A 16 17.30 3.62 8.94
CA LEU A 16 18.57 4.37 9.03
C LEU A 16 19.28 4.46 7.68
N LYS A 17 19.28 3.38 6.88
CA LYS A 17 19.92 3.33 5.56
C LYS A 17 19.37 4.40 4.62
N TYR A 18 18.06 4.62 4.64
CA TYR A 18 17.35 5.51 3.71
C TYR A 18 16.77 6.75 4.38
N LEU A 19 17.24 7.11 5.58
CA LEU A 19 16.64 8.17 6.41
C LEU A 19 16.46 9.48 5.62
N GLU A 20 17.55 9.96 5.02
CA GLU A 20 17.55 11.23 4.27
C GLU A 20 16.65 11.16 3.03
N GLU A 21 16.60 10.01 2.36
CA GLU A 21 15.78 9.80 1.16
C GLU A 21 14.29 9.74 1.50
N PHE A 22 13.92 9.12 2.64
CA PHE A 22 12.53 9.00 3.11
C PHE A 22 11.94 10.31 3.63
N GLU A 23 12.77 11.27 4.04
CA GLU A 23 12.30 12.61 4.41
C GLU A 23 11.92 13.45 3.18
N GLN A 24 12.47 13.12 2.00
CA GLN A 24 12.18 13.83 0.76
C GLN A 24 10.82 13.45 0.19
N LYS A 25 10.01 14.45 -0.18
CA LYS A 25 8.75 14.22 -0.88
C LYS A 25 8.99 13.67 -2.29
N ILE A 26 8.03 12.89 -2.77
CA ILE A 26 7.98 12.33 -4.12
C ILE A 26 7.16 13.28 -5.00
N PRO A 27 7.76 13.94 -6.01
CA PRO A 27 7.01 14.78 -6.95
C PRO A 27 5.92 13.99 -7.67
N ARG A 28 4.80 14.63 -7.99
CA ARG A 28 3.68 13.97 -8.68
C ARG A 28 4.09 13.34 -10.01
N GLU A 29 4.99 13.97 -10.76
CA GLU A 29 5.49 13.43 -12.02
C GLU A 29 6.21 12.08 -11.82
N GLU A 30 7.04 11.97 -10.79
CA GLU A 30 7.70 10.72 -10.41
C GLU A 30 6.66 9.65 -10.01
N MET A 31 5.64 10.03 -9.24
CA MET A 31 4.51 9.13 -8.90
C MET A 31 3.78 8.60 -10.13
N THR A 32 3.54 9.44 -11.16
CA THR A 32 2.86 9.03 -12.39
C THR A 32 3.72 8.06 -13.23
N GLN A 33 5.05 8.23 -13.22
CA GLN A 33 5.95 7.27 -13.84
C GLN A 33 5.93 5.92 -13.11
N MET A 34 5.96 5.95 -11.77
CA MET A 34 5.85 4.75 -10.93
C MET A 34 4.49 4.05 -11.10
N GLU A 35 3.39 4.79 -11.21
CA GLU A 35 2.05 4.26 -11.50
C GLU A 35 2.03 3.46 -12.80
N THR A 36 2.64 4.00 -13.85
CA THR A 36 2.70 3.34 -15.17
C THR A 36 3.36 1.97 -15.07
N ILE A 37 4.47 1.86 -14.32
CA ILE A 37 5.17 0.59 -14.11
C ILE A 37 4.32 -0.36 -13.26
N LEU A 38 3.83 0.13 -12.12
CA LEU A 38 3.07 -0.68 -11.16
C LEU A 38 1.81 -1.26 -11.79
N VAL A 39 1.00 -0.43 -12.43
CA VAL A 39 -0.25 -0.87 -13.07
C VAL A 39 0.07 -1.89 -14.16
N ARG A 40 1.01 -1.59 -15.07
CA ARG A 40 1.39 -2.49 -16.17
C ARG A 40 1.84 -3.86 -15.66
N GLU A 41 2.77 -3.89 -14.72
CA GLU A 41 3.32 -5.17 -14.24
C GLU A 41 2.33 -5.95 -13.40
N ILE A 42 1.50 -5.28 -12.58
CA ILE A 42 0.50 -5.96 -11.75
C ILE A 42 -0.61 -6.54 -12.60
N THR A 43 -1.18 -5.78 -13.55
CA THR A 43 -2.30 -6.28 -14.37
C THR A 43 -1.85 -7.32 -15.40
N ALA A 44 -0.56 -7.43 -15.69
CA ALA A 44 -0.01 -8.49 -16.54
C ALA A 44 0.04 -9.87 -15.85
N ILE A 45 -0.19 -9.94 -14.53
CA ILE A 45 -0.10 -11.19 -13.75
C ILE A 45 -1.35 -12.06 -13.91
N ASP A 46 -2.52 -11.42 -13.95
CA ASP A 46 -3.86 -12.00 -14.01
C ASP A 46 -4.81 -10.88 -14.49
N ASP A 47 -5.68 -11.18 -15.45
CA ASP A 47 -6.58 -10.19 -16.07
C ASP A 47 -7.67 -9.67 -15.12
N GLN A 48 -7.89 -10.36 -14.00
CA GLN A 48 -8.83 -9.98 -12.96
C GLN A 48 -8.19 -9.08 -11.89
N LEU A 49 -6.88 -8.83 -11.97
CA LEU A 49 -6.21 -7.85 -11.11
C LEU A 49 -6.52 -6.42 -11.57
N LYS A 50 -6.80 -5.56 -10.60
CA LYS A 50 -6.81 -4.11 -10.77
C LYS A 50 -5.86 -3.50 -9.75
N ALA A 51 -5.15 -2.46 -10.15
CA ALA A 51 -4.24 -1.72 -9.29
C ALA A 51 -4.42 -0.22 -9.49
N GLU A 52 -4.34 0.55 -8.42
CA GLU A 52 -4.31 2.01 -8.46
C GLU A 52 -3.44 2.57 -7.33
N ILE A 53 -2.77 3.70 -7.59
CA ILE A 53 -2.11 4.46 -6.53
C ILE A 53 -3.15 5.33 -5.82
N VAL A 54 -3.23 5.18 -4.51
CA VAL A 54 -4.21 5.86 -3.63
C VAL A 54 -3.54 6.97 -2.81
N GLY A 55 -3.98 7.20 -1.58
CA GLY A 55 -3.34 8.16 -0.68
C GLY A 55 -3.38 9.59 -1.20
N SER A 56 -2.32 10.34 -0.88
CA SER A 56 -2.20 11.75 -1.29
C SER A 56 -2.15 11.95 -2.80
N TYR A 57 -1.62 10.98 -3.55
CA TYR A 57 -1.58 11.00 -5.01
C TYR A 57 -2.99 11.05 -5.61
N ARG A 58 -3.90 10.19 -5.14
CA ARG A 58 -5.30 10.16 -5.57
C ARG A 58 -6.09 11.41 -5.18
N ARG A 59 -5.71 12.07 -4.08
CA ARG A 59 -6.26 13.39 -3.68
C ARG A 59 -5.72 14.57 -4.50
N GLY A 60 -4.86 14.33 -5.49
CA GLY A 60 -4.31 15.38 -6.35
C GLY A 60 -3.13 16.14 -5.75
N ALA A 61 -2.45 15.60 -4.73
CA ALA A 61 -1.28 16.26 -4.16
C ALA A 61 -0.18 16.46 -5.22
N LYS A 62 0.52 17.61 -5.14
CA LYS A 62 1.69 17.92 -5.98
C LYS A 62 2.92 17.09 -5.60
N ALA A 63 2.97 16.61 -4.36
CA ALA A 63 4.00 15.70 -3.89
C ALA A 63 3.47 14.80 -2.76
N SER A 64 3.99 13.58 -2.67
CA SER A 64 3.58 12.52 -1.72
C SER A 64 4.72 12.18 -0.75
N SER A 65 4.43 11.60 0.41
CA SER A 65 5.46 11.03 1.31
C SER A 65 5.96 9.66 0.85
N ASP A 66 5.05 8.90 0.26
CA ASP A 66 5.18 7.47 -0.01
C ASP A 66 4.17 7.07 -1.09
N ILE A 67 4.25 5.80 -1.48
CA ILE A 67 3.41 5.19 -2.50
C ILE A 67 2.48 4.19 -1.82
N ASP A 68 1.19 4.49 -1.81
CA ASP A 68 0.15 3.55 -1.41
C ASP A 68 -0.47 2.92 -2.65
N VAL A 69 -0.39 1.60 -2.79
CA VAL A 69 -0.98 0.86 -3.91
C VAL A 69 -2.12 -0.01 -3.40
N LEU A 70 -3.32 0.26 -3.91
CA LEU A 70 -4.48 -0.60 -3.72
C LEU A 70 -4.57 -1.57 -4.89
N VAL A 71 -4.61 -2.86 -4.57
CA VAL A 71 -4.80 -3.94 -5.54
C VAL A 71 -6.06 -4.70 -5.19
N THR A 72 -6.88 -5.02 -6.18
CA THR A 72 -8.06 -5.88 -6.01
C THR A 72 -8.03 -7.06 -6.95
N HIS A 73 -8.60 -8.16 -6.50
CA HIS A 73 -8.82 -9.36 -7.30
C HIS A 73 -10.22 -9.91 -7.05
N SER A 74 -10.84 -10.54 -8.04
CA SER A 74 -12.17 -11.15 -7.94
C SER A 74 -12.21 -12.34 -6.96
N SER A 75 -11.12 -13.10 -6.88
CA SER A 75 -11.00 -14.30 -6.04
C SER A 75 -10.24 -14.00 -4.75
N ALA A 76 -10.97 -13.95 -3.63
CA ALA A 76 -10.40 -13.70 -2.29
C ALA A 76 -9.37 -14.76 -1.85
N THR A 77 -9.55 -16.03 -2.24
CA THR A 77 -8.67 -17.14 -1.85
C THR A 77 -7.25 -17.05 -2.43
N LYS A 78 -7.06 -16.27 -3.51
CA LYS A 78 -5.77 -16.12 -4.18
C LYS A 78 -4.94 -14.96 -3.62
N LEU A 79 -5.49 -14.11 -2.74
CA LEU A 79 -4.85 -12.84 -2.35
C LEU A 79 -3.44 -13.01 -1.77
N PRO A 80 -3.17 -13.94 -0.83
CA PRO A 80 -1.83 -14.10 -0.28
C PRO A 80 -0.80 -14.45 -1.36
N SER A 81 -1.08 -15.48 -2.16
CA SER A 81 -0.16 -15.90 -3.22
C SER A 81 0.01 -14.84 -4.31
N LEU A 82 -1.05 -14.06 -4.61
CA LEU A 82 -0.97 -12.93 -5.54
C LEU A 82 -0.07 -11.81 -5.03
N LEU A 83 -0.16 -11.43 -3.76
CA LEU A 83 0.72 -10.40 -3.19
C LEU A 83 2.19 -10.81 -3.27
N HIS A 84 2.51 -12.05 -2.90
CA HIS A 84 3.86 -12.58 -3.04
C HIS A 84 4.34 -12.56 -4.50
N LYS A 85 3.49 -12.97 -5.45
CA LYS A 85 3.80 -12.95 -6.89
C LYS A 85 4.02 -11.52 -7.42
N ILE A 86 3.21 -10.56 -6.98
CA ILE A 86 3.37 -9.14 -7.30
C ILE A 86 4.73 -8.65 -6.83
N VAL A 87 5.07 -8.86 -5.56
CA VAL A 87 6.35 -8.42 -4.99
C VAL A 87 7.53 -9.11 -5.69
N ASP A 88 7.42 -10.40 -6.01
CA ASP A 88 8.45 -11.13 -6.74
C ASP A 88 8.71 -10.54 -8.14
N ILE A 89 7.66 -10.19 -8.89
CA ILE A 89 7.81 -9.56 -10.21
C ILE A 89 8.42 -8.17 -10.08
N LEU A 90 7.92 -7.36 -9.15
CA LEU A 90 8.44 -6.01 -8.91
C LEU A 90 9.91 -6.02 -8.46
N THR A 91 10.35 -7.06 -7.75
CA THR A 91 11.74 -7.20 -7.30
C THR A 91 12.64 -7.80 -8.38
N LYS A 92 12.25 -8.94 -8.95
CA LYS A 92 13.15 -9.78 -9.78
C LYS A 92 13.10 -9.42 -11.26
N LYS A 93 11.92 -9.06 -11.79
CA LYS A 93 11.73 -8.82 -13.22
C LYS A 93 12.06 -7.38 -13.60
N VAL A 94 11.50 -6.42 -12.86
CA VAL A 94 11.64 -4.99 -13.17
C VAL A 94 12.56 -4.23 -12.22
N GLN A 95 13.06 -4.88 -11.16
CA GLN A 95 13.99 -4.28 -10.20
C GLN A 95 13.48 -2.96 -9.58
N PHE A 96 12.15 -2.84 -9.48
CA PHE A 96 11.47 -1.67 -8.93
C PHE A 96 11.46 -1.70 -7.41
N VAL A 97 11.18 -2.85 -6.80
CA VAL A 97 11.28 -3.05 -5.34
C VAL A 97 12.72 -3.43 -5.01
N THR A 98 13.37 -2.64 -4.15
CA THR A 98 14.78 -2.80 -3.76
C THR A 98 14.94 -3.51 -2.42
N ASP A 99 14.02 -3.27 -1.48
CA ASP A 99 14.08 -3.84 -0.14
C ASP A 99 12.68 -4.15 0.42
N THR A 100 12.60 -5.26 1.18
CA THR A 100 11.39 -5.65 1.90
C THR A 100 11.53 -5.31 3.39
N ILE A 101 10.64 -4.45 3.88
CA ILE A 101 10.49 -4.18 5.32
C ILE A 101 9.64 -5.29 5.96
N SER A 102 8.45 -5.55 5.41
CA SER A 102 7.59 -6.64 5.83
C SER A 102 6.67 -7.12 4.70
N ILE A 103 6.29 -8.39 4.75
CA ILE A 103 5.29 -8.97 3.86
C ILE A 103 4.43 -9.93 4.67
N GLY A 104 3.12 -9.85 4.50
CA GLY A 104 2.15 -10.82 5.01
C GLY A 104 1.10 -11.10 3.96
N ASP A 105 -0.02 -11.70 4.36
CA ASP A 105 -1.05 -12.21 3.44
C ASP A 105 -1.75 -11.14 2.60
N SER A 106 -1.93 -9.93 3.15
CA SER A 106 -2.67 -8.85 2.49
C SER A 106 -1.95 -7.50 2.46
N LYS A 107 -0.76 -7.43 3.07
CA LYS A 107 0.04 -6.20 3.15
C LYS A 107 1.50 -6.49 2.87
N PHE A 108 2.06 -5.68 1.98
CA PHE A 108 3.50 -5.51 1.80
C PHE A 108 3.91 -4.09 2.21
N MET A 109 5.06 -3.97 2.86
CA MET A 109 5.75 -2.72 3.13
C MET A 109 7.19 -2.87 2.65
N GLY A 110 7.64 -1.95 1.79
CA GLY A 110 8.97 -2.03 1.22
C GLY A 110 9.57 -0.70 0.82
N VAL A 111 10.62 -0.81 0.03
CA VAL A 111 11.36 0.29 -0.58
C VAL A 111 11.40 0.02 -2.06
N CYS A 112 11.15 1.06 -2.85
CA CYS A 112 11.24 1.00 -4.31
C CYS A 112 12.05 2.17 -4.86
N GLN A 113 12.50 2.02 -6.08
CA GLN A 113 13.24 3.05 -6.80
C GLN A 113 12.76 3.05 -8.25
N LEU A 114 12.50 4.23 -8.82
CA LEU A 114 12.06 4.32 -10.21
C LEU A 114 13.17 3.85 -11.17
N ASP A 115 14.38 4.32 -10.92
CA ASP A 115 15.62 3.93 -11.58
C ASP A 115 16.82 4.35 -10.71
N SER A 116 18.03 3.92 -11.06
CA SER A 116 19.24 4.17 -10.26
C SER A 116 19.62 5.64 -10.08
N SER A 117 19.02 6.57 -10.83
CA SER A 117 19.22 8.03 -10.70
C SER A 117 18.24 8.70 -9.73
N LYS A 118 17.20 7.98 -9.29
CA LYS A 118 16.15 8.50 -8.40
C LYS A 118 16.35 8.05 -6.96
N LEU A 119 15.69 8.73 -6.04
CA LEU A 119 15.74 8.36 -4.62
C LEU A 119 14.89 7.10 -4.35
N HIS A 120 15.29 6.36 -3.32
CA HIS A 120 14.53 5.28 -2.73
C HIS A 120 13.29 5.83 -2.03
N ARG A 121 12.14 5.27 -2.37
CA ARG A 121 10.83 5.67 -1.87
C ARG A 121 10.19 4.55 -1.07
N ARG A 122 9.40 4.92 -0.07
CA ARG A 122 8.55 3.98 0.66
C ARG A 122 7.37 3.58 -0.23
N ILE A 123 7.08 2.29 -0.24
CA ILE A 123 5.91 1.72 -0.92
C ILE A 123 5.18 0.75 0.01
N ASP A 124 3.86 0.88 0.05
CA ASP A 124 2.95 -0.05 0.71
C ASP A 124 1.98 -0.60 -0.36
N ILE A 125 1.86 -1.93 -0.45
CA ILE A 125 0.92 -2.60 -1.37
C ILE A 125 -0.09 -3.36 -0.52
N ARG A 126 -1.37 -3.17 -0.84
CA ARG A 126 -2.49 -3.84 -0.17
C ARG A 126 -3.35 -4.58 -1.18
N VAL A 127 -3.66 -5.84 -0.90
CA VAL A 127 -4.54 -6.66 -1.74
C VAL A 127 -5.89 -6.88 -1.05
N PHE A 128 -6.98 -6.70 -1.80
CA PHE A 128 -8.35 -6.85 -1.32
C PHE A 128 -9.21 -7.70 -2.28
N PRO A 129 -10.25 -8.39 -1.77
CA PRO A 129 -11.34 -8.86 -2.61
C PRO A 129 -12.03 -7.70 -3.33
N SER A 130 -12.51 -7.93 -4.55
CA SER A 130 -13.15 -6.89 -5.36
C SER A 130 -14.42 -6.32 -4.71
N GLU A 131 -15.12 -7.12 -3.91
CA GLU A 131 -16.32 -6.72 -3.17
C GLU A 131 -16.01 -5.66 -2.10
N GLN A 132 -14.77 -5.61 -1.62
CA GLN A 132 -14.32 -4.67 -0.58
C GLN A 132 -13.70 -3.40 -1.18
N TYR A 133 -13.64 -3.31 -2.51
CA TYR A 133 -12.97 -2.23 -3.23
C TYR A 133 -13.35 -0.84 -2.75
N HIS A 134 -14.64 -0.54 -2.64
CA HIS A 134 -15.08 0.82 -2.33
C HIS A 134 -14.73 1.25 -0.89
N CYS A 135 -14.82 0.34 0.08
CA CYS A 135 -14.41 0.63 1.46
C CYS A 135 -12.89 0.80 1.56
N ALA A 136 -12.13 -0.05 0.86
CA ALA A 136 -10.68 0.02 0.81
C ALA A 136 -10.24 1.33 0.14
N LEU A 137 -10.84 1.67 -1.00
CA LEU A 137 -10.59 2.90 -1.73
C LEU A 137 -10.84 4.13 -0.88
N LEU A 138 -11.98 4.19 -0.18
CA LEU A 138 -12.31 5.29 0.72
C LEU A 138 -11.23 5.43 1.81
N TYR A 139 -10.90 4.32 2.47
CA TYR A 139 -9.91 4.30 3.54
C TYR A 139 -8.52 4.73 3.05
N PHE A 140 -8.01 4.15 1.97
CA PHE A 140 -6.66 4.47 1.51
C PHE A 140 -6.58 5.77 0.72
N THR A 141 -7.68 6.30 0.18
CA THR A 141 -7.69 7.68 -0.34
C THR A 141 -7.49 8.67 0.79
N GLY A 142 -8.13 8.45 1.95
CA GLY A 142 -7.99 9.28 3.14
C GLY A 142 -8.37 10.76 2.90
N ASN A 143 -7.81 11.71 3.65
CA ASN A 143 -6.70 11.58 4.60
C ASN A 143 -7.10 10.91 5.94
N ASP A 144 -6.14 10.80 6.85
CA ASP A 144 -6.31 10.18 8.17
C ASP A 144 -7.34 10.92 9.05
N GLN A 145 -7.36 12.25 9.00
CA GLN A 145 -8.36 13.08 9.69
C GLN A 145 -9.77 12.84 9.16
N LEU A 146 -9.94 12.81 7.83
CA LEU A 146 -11.21 12.52 7.18
C LEU A 146 -11.69 11.11 7.57
N ASN A 147 -10.81 10.12 7.52
CA ASN A 147 -11.14 8.75 7.93
C ASN A 147 -11.57 8.67 9.39
N ARG A 148 -10.89 9.37 10.31
CA ARG A 148 -11.29 9.42 11.72
C ARG A 148 -12.68 10.03 11.87
N HIS A 149 -12.93 11.16 11.20
CA HIS A 149 -14.23 11.82 11.27
C HIS A 149 -15.35 10.94 10.69
N MET A 150 -15.15 10.34 9.51
CA MET A 150 -16.14 9.44 8.91
C MET A 150 -16.48 8.25 9.80
N ARG A 151 -15.49 7.71 10.54
CA ARG A 151 -15.71 6.61 11.49
C ARG A 151 -16.52 7.04 12.71
N ILE A 152 -16.28 8.24 13.23
CA ILE A 152 -17.07 8.83 14.31
C ILE A 152 -18.53 9.00 13.86
N VAL A 153 -18.75 9.62 12.70
CA VAL A 153 -20.11 9.81 12.14
C VAL A 153 -20.81 8.47 11.91
N ALA A 154 -20.10 7.47 11.35
CA ALA A 154 -20.67 6.13 11.19
C ALA A 154 -21.10 5.53 12.54
N GLN A 155 -20.27 5.66 13.57
CA GLN A 155 -20.57 5.16 14.92
C GLN A 155 -21.79 5.85 15.54
N GLU A 156 -21.90 7.17 15.40
CA GLU A 156 -23.08 7.95 15.85
C GLU A 156 -24.36 7.50 15.15
N GLN A 157 -24.26 7.05 13.90
CA GLN A 157 -25.37 6.48 13.12
C GLN A 157 -25.61 4.98 13.38
N GLY A 158 -24.88 4.37 14.33
CA GLY A 158 -25.02 2.94 14.64
C GLY A 158 -24.36 2.02 13.62
N TYR A 159 -23.28 2.46 12.96
CA TYR A 159 -22.47 1.68 12.04
C TYR A 159 -20.99 1.60 12.47
N LYS A 160 -20.29 0.56 12.03
CA LYS A 160 -18.84 0.42 12.11
C LYS A 160 -18.26 0.46 10.70
N LEU A 161 -17.50 1.51 10.39
CA LEU A 161 -16.80 1.67 9.11
C LEU A 161 -15.33 1.30 9.25
N ASN A 162 -14.84 0.42 8.38
CA ASN A 162 -13.42 0.08 8.25
C ASN A 162 -13.04 -0.07 6.76
N GLU A 163 -11.79 -0.41 6.50
CA GLU A 163 -11.25 -0.61 5.15
C GLU A 163 -11.87 -1.79 4.39
N TYR A 164 -12.57 -2.70 5.07
CA TYR A 164 -13.18 -3.88 4.47
C TYR A 164 -14.69 -3.71 4.23
N SER A 165 -15.39 -2.97 5.11
CA SER A 165 -16.86 -2.89 5.10
C SER A 165 -17.41 -1.73 5.94
N ILE A 166 -18.70 -1.45 5.75
CA ILE A 166 -19.56 -0.74 6.68
C ILE A 166 -20.64 -1.68 7.19
N GLN A 167 -20.77 -1.83 8.52
CA GLN A 167 -21.67 -2.80 9.15
C GLN A 167 -22.51 -2.14 10.24
N LYS A 168 -23.77 -2.55 10.42
CA LYS A 168 -24.60 -2.05 11.51
C LYS A 168 -24.10 -2.59 12.85
N VAL A 169 -24.02 -1.74 13.87
CA VAL A 169 -23.68 -2.14 15.23
C VAL A 169 -24.89 -2.86 15.85
N GLY A 170 -24.69 -4.10 16.31
CA GLY A 170 -25.72 -4.89 17.02
C GLY A 170 -26.42 -5.98 16.21
N SER A 171 -26.10 -6.18 14.93
CA SER A 171 -26.53 -7.38 14.21
C SER A 171 -25.61 -8.55 14.54
N THR A 172 -26.03 -9.40 15.48
CA THR A 172 -25.59 -10.81 15.56
C THR A 172 -26.13 -11.55 14.35
N GLY A 173 -25.58 -11.27 13.17
CA GLY A 173 -25.83 -12.05 11.97
C GLY A 173 -24.80 -13.17 11.93
N VAL A 174 -25.19 -14.37 12.36
CA VAL A 174 -24.51 -15.61 12.01
C VAL A 174 -24.35 -15.61 10.48
N LEU A 175 -23.11 -15.74 10.01
CA LEU A 175 -22.82 -16.12 8.62
C LEU A 175 -23.27 -17.56 8.38
#